data_AF-A0AAQ5Z137-F1
#
_entry.id   AF-A0AAQ5Z137-F1
#
_cell.length_a   1.000
_cell.length_b   1.000
_cell.length_c   1.000
_cell.angle_alpha   90.00
_cell.angle_beta   90.00
_cell.angle_gamma   90.00
#
_symmetry.space_group_name_H-M   'P 1'
#
loop_
_entity.id
_entity.type
_entity.pdbx_description
1 polymer ?
#
loop_
_entity_poly.entity_id
_entity_poly.type
_entity_poly.pdbx_seq_one_letter_code
_entity_poly.pdbx_strand_id
1 'polypeptide(L)' 'LKVNYVFLWFHKSREDRCKLSIIKTFHYMGFEMVKPGNPMVPARPDLAFMVYSLDNSSSDEE' A
#
# COMPACT_ATOMS: atom_id res chain seq x y z
N LEU A 1 -6.83 -19.72 3.15
CA LEU A 1 -6.31 -18.63 4.03
C LEU A 1 -7.42 -17.61 4.23
N LYS A 2 -7.77 -17.27 5.48
CA LYS A 2 -8.62 -16.10 5.77
C LYS A 2 -7.67 -14.91 5.92
N VAL A 3 -7.58 -14.07 4.90
CA VAL A 3 -6.70 -12.89 4.87
C VAL A 3 -7.59 -11.66 4.95
N ASN A 4 -7.36 -10.80 5.94
CA ASN A 4 -8.10 -9.55 6.10
C ASN A 4 -7.35 -8.35 5.50
N TYR A 5 -6.01 -8.43 5.44
CA TYR A 5 -5.16 -7.36 4.95
C TYR A 5 -4.05 -7.90 4.06
N VAL A 6 -3.82 -7.25 2.93
CA VAL A 6 -2.72 -7.52 2.01
C VAL A 6 -1.79 -6.32 2.03
N PHE A 7 -0.52 -6.55 2.36
CA PHE A 7 0.50 -5.52 2.34
C PHE A 7 1.44 -5.71 1.15
N LEU A 8 1.65 -4.64 0.38
CA LEU A 8 2.71 -4.54 -0.61
C LEU A 8 3.81 -3.64 -0.09
N TRP A 9 5.04 -3.96 -0.48
CA TRP A 9 6.21 -3.15 -0.18
C TRP A 9 7.11 -3.06 -1.39
N PHE A 10 7.71 -1.88 -1.58
CA PHE A 10 8.67 -1.65 -2.67
C PHE A 10 9.79 -0.74 -2.21
N HIS A 11 10.97 -0.93 -2.81
CA HIS A 11 12.16 -0.14 -2.50
C HIS A 11 12.00 1.30 -2.99
N LYS A 12 12.36 2.27 -2.15
CA LYS A 12 12.29 3.69 -2.49
C LYS A 12 13.25 4.08 -3.62
N SER A 13 14.36 3.35 -3.80
CA SER A 13 15.34 3.63 -4.86
C SER A 13 14.95 3.10 -6.26
N ARG A 14 13.73 2.58 -6.44
CA ARG A 14 13.25 2.16 -7.76
C ARG A 14 12.97 3.40 -8.62
N GLU A 15 13.26 3.34 -9.92
CA GLU A 15 12.99 4.44 -10.85
C GLU A 15 11.60 5.05 -10.63
N ASP A 16 11.56 6.36 -10.36
CA ASP A 16 10.37 7.06 -9.87
C ASP A 16 9.16 6.90 -10.80
N ARG A 17 9.41 6.76 -12.11
CA ARG A 17 8.34 6.52 -13.10
C ARG A 17 7.68 5.16 -12.92
N CYS A 18 8.46 4.09 -12.76
CA CYS A 18 7.92 2.75 -12.51
C CYS A 18 7.22 2.66 -11.14
N LYS A 19 7.77 3.34 -10.14
CA LYS A 19 7.17 3.43 -8.81
C LYS A 19 5.84 4.19 -8.83
N LEU A 20 5.76 5.32 -9.52
CA LEU A 20 4.51 6.07 -9.61
C LEU A 20 3.44 5.28 -10.35
N SER A 21 3.81 4.58 -11.44
CA SER A 21 2.88 3.70 -12.16
C SER A 21 2.36 2.57 -11.28
N ILE A 22 3.22 1.90 -10.51
CA ILE A 22 2.78 0.80 -9.65
C ILE A 22 1.85 1.29 -8.54
N ILE A 23 2.17 2.43 -7.91
CA ILE A 23 1.32 3.05 -6.89
C ILE A 23 -0.04 3.39 -7.50
N LYS A 24 -0.07 4.04 -8.67
CA LYS A 24 -1.33 4.40 -9.34
C LYS A 24 -2.17 3.17 -9.69
N THR A 25 -1.54 2.10 -10.20
CA THR A 25 -2.26 0.86 -10.53
C THR A 25 -2.87 0.22 -9.29
N PHE A 26 -2.09 0.06 -8.22
CA PHE A 26 -2.60 -0.53 -6.99
C PHE A 26 -3.61 0.39 -6.29
N HIS A 27 -3.41 1.70 -6.35
CA HIS A 27 -4.38 2.67 -5.84
C HIS A 27 -5.72 2.58 -6.58
N TYR A 28 -5.69 2.43 -7.90
CA TYR A 28 -6.89 2.16 -8.70
C TYR A 28 -7.58 0.84 -8.33
N MET A 29 -6.83 -0.16 -7.85
CA MET A 29 -7.38 -1.41 -7.33
C MET A 29 -7.91 -1.30 -5.88
N GLY A 30 -7.78 -0.13 -5.23
CA GLY A 30 -8.23 0.11 -3.85
C GLY A 30 -7.13 -0.05 -2.80
N PHE A 31 -5.85 -0.13 -3.18
CA PHE A 31 -4.76 -0.11 -2.22
C PHE A 31 -4.45 1.31 -1.76
N GLU A 32 -4.23 1.46 -0.45
CA GLU A 32 -3.91 2.74 0.17
C GLU A 32 -2.45 2.79 0.60
N MET A 33 -1.85 3.99 0.57
CA MET A 33 -0.45 4.15 0.97
C MET A 33 -0.33 4.25 2.49
N VAL A 34 0.50 3.39 3.08
CA VAL A 34 0.70 3.35 4.54
C VAL A 34 1.85 4.29 4.92
N LYS A 35 1.60 5.17 5.89
CA LYS A 35 2.64 6.03 6.45
C LYS A 35 3.70 5.18 7.17
N PRO A 36 5.01 5.39 6.90
CA PRO A 36 6.07 4.73 7.64
C PRO A 36 6.00 5.15 9.12
N GLY A 37 5.87 4.18 10.02
CA GLY A 37 5.62 4.43 11.45
C GLY A 37 4.36 3.76 12.00
N ASN A 38 3.57 3.08 11.16
CA ASN A 38 2.49 2.23 11.64
C ASN A 38 3.07 0.97 12.34
N PRO A 39 2.62 0.61 13.56
CA PRO A 39 3.12 -0.57 14.30
C PRO A 39 2.96 -1.91 13.55
N MET A 40 2.10 -1.97 12.52
CA MET A 40 1.94 -3.15 11.66
C MET A 40 2.97 -3.25 10.52
N VAL A 41 3.88 -2.27 10.38
CA VAL A 41 4.86 -2.22 9.29
C VAL A 41 6.28 -2.13 9.87
N PRO A 42 7.24 -2.94 9.38
CA PRO A 42 8.64 -2.80 9.78
C PRO A 42 9.15 -1.38 9.52
N ALA A 43 9.75 -0.74 10.52
CA ALA A 43 10.31 0.61 10.42
C ALA A 43 11.56 0.64 9.52
N ARG A 44 11.37 0.39 8.23
CA ARG A 44 12.39 0.41 7.17
C ARG A 44 12.17 1.67 6.34
N PRO A 45 12.92 2.75 6.58
CA PRO A 45 12.73 4.02 5.88
C PRO A 45 13.05 3.90 4.38
N ASP A 46 13.69 2.83 3.93
CA ASP A 46 14.03 2.58 2.53
C ASP A 46 12.90 1.92 1.73
N LEU A 47 11.81 1.53 2.40
CA LEU A 47 10.67 0.88 1.79
C LEU A 47 9.44 1.79 1.87
N ALA A 48 8.58 1.68 0.87
CA ALA A 48 7.24 2.25 0.87
C ALA A 48 6.24 1.11 0.87
N PHE A 49 5.12 1.31 1.56
CA PHE A 49 4.14 0.27 1.84
C PHE A 49 2.76 0.70 1.36
N MET A 50 2.01 -0.24 0.80
CA MET A 50 0.60 -0.09 0.46
C MET A 50 -0.20 -1.22 1.10
N VAL A 51 -1.43 -0.94 1.55
CA VAL A 51 -2.32 -1.90 2.19
C VAL A 51 -3.62 -2.00 1.42
N TYR A 52 -4.17 -3.20 1.34
CA TYR A 52 -5.52 -3.46 0.87
C TYR A 52 -6.27 -4.25 1.93
N SER A 53 -7.38 -3.69 2.38
CA SER A 53 -8.29 -4.34 3.30
C SER A 53 -9.27 -5.18 2.48
N LEU A 54 -9.26 -6.50 2.71
CA LEU A 54 -10.23 -7.43 2.13
C LEU A 54 -11.58 -7.37 2.85
N ASP A 55 -11.67 -6.63 3.96
CA ASP A 55 -12.92 -6.32 4.63
C ASP A 55 -13.78 -5.45 3.70
N ASN A 56 -14.79 -6.08 3.13
CA ASN A 56 -15.73 -5.52 2.18
C ASN A 56 -16.56 -4.40 2.84
N SER A 57 -16.54 -3.20 2.23
CA SER A 57 -17.36 -1.99 2.49
C SER A 57 -16.72 -0.87 3.34
N SER A 58 -16.15 0.11 2.65
CA SER A 58 -16.52 1.53 2.81
C SER A 58 -15.82 2.32 1.70
N SER A 59 -16.47 2.40 0.53
CA SER A 59 -16.26 3.55 -0.33
C SER A 59 -16.67 4.78 0.48
N ASP A 60 -15.69 5.55 0.96
CA ASP A 60 -15.89 6.95 1.31
C ASP A 60 -16.14 7.70 -0.01
N GLU A 61 -17.39 7.66 -0.48
CA GLU A 61 -17.91 8.67 -1.40
C GLU A 61 -18.75 9.64 -0.55
N GLU A 62 -18.14 10.78 -0.23
CA GLU A 62 -18.83 12.00 0.23
C GLU A 62 -19.42 12.75 -0.97
#